data_AF-A0A3B9R4C0-F1
#
_entry.id   AF-A0A3B9R4C0-F1
#
_cell.length_a   1.000
_cell.length_b   1.000
_cell.length_c   1.000
_cell.angle_alpha   90.00
_cell.angle_beta   90.00
_cell.angle_gamma   90.00
#
_symmetry.space_group_name_H-M   'P 1'
#
loop_
_entity.id
_entity.type
_entity.pdbx_description
1 polymer ?
#
loop_
_entity_poly.entity_id
_entity_poly.type
_entity_poly.pdbx_seq_one_letter_code
_entity_poly.pdbx_strand_id
1 'polypeptide(L)'
;MKVEIFRRTVKDRRRGASWDLLKYMAEGIKACGDEPVIVNENMEGQWQKDEMEPHTKIGCMFGYGGSKQMHHTKGRRRDLVERAKKKGIYIITFDGGILSSFGNTITDPNHHWRVALYSPMNNGNFLSDNSPPDRWERMKKIWNINYAPWRKSNPNDPILFVLQPSDNWSMNELDPIEWFKDVYKKLRPLTKRKFIVRPHPNHVAAMEKRLDEFPKDGVEVIIGQKFFKGDEKKYYRFNYQDALNN
;
A
#
# COMPACT_ATOMS: atom_id res chain seq x y z
N MET A 1 -20.02 3.73 22.60
CA MET A 1 -18.66 3.57 23.17
C MET A 1 -17.73 4.64 22.61
N LYS A 2 -16.56 4.88 23.24
CA LYS A 2 -15.55 5.80 22.70
C LYS A 2 -14.66 5.12 21.67
N VAL A 3 -14.36 5.82 20.58
CA VAL A 3 -13.48 5.36 19.49
C VAL A 3 -12.44 6.42 19.19
N GLU A 4 -11.16 6.10 19.32
CA GLU A 4 -10.08 7.05 19.07
C GLU A 4 -9.75 7.20 17.58
N ILE A 5 -9.47 8.41 17.12
CA ILE A 5 -9.07 8.72 15.75
C ILE A 5 -7.70 9.39 15.79
N PHE A 6 -6.67 8.69 15.32
CA PHE A 6 -5.28 9.09 15.46
C PHE A 6 -4.82 9.99 14.31
N ARG A 7 -4.88 11.31 14.51
CA ARG A 7 -4.69 12.30 13.44
C ARG A 7 -3.27 12.40 12.90
N ARG A 8 -2.28 12.14 13.74
CA ARG A 8 -0.86 12.22 13.38
C ARG A 8 -0.40 11.09 12.45
N THR A 9 -1.30 10.18 12.07
CA THR A 9 -1.05 9.13 11.07
C THR A 9 -1.16 9.63 9.62
N VAL A 10 -1.76 10.81 9.39
CA VAL A 10 -1.75 11.51 8.10
C VAL A 10 -0.75 12.66 8.10
N LYS A 11 -0.44 13.23 6.92
CA LYS A 11 0.55 14.31 6.80
C LYS A 11 0.03 15.63 7.42
N ASP A 12 0.94 16.36 8.06
CA ASP A 12 0.70 17.64 8.78
C ASP A 12 0.13 18.78 7.90
N ARG A 13 0.04 18.61 6.57
CA ARG A 13 -0.58 19.59 5.66
C ARG A 13 -2.10 19.77 5.84
N ARG A 14 -2.74 18.94 6.68
CA ARG A 14 -4.17 18.97 7.05
C ARG A 14 -5.17 19.02 5.89
N ARG A 15 -4.82 18.37 4.77
CA ARG A 15 -5.64 18.34 3.55
C ARG A 15 -5.42 17.10 2.70
N GLY A 16 -6.44 16.78 1.90
CA GLY A 16 -6.46 15.68 0.93
C GLY A 16 -7.18 14.45 1.46
N ALA A 17 -7.36 13.47 0.58
CA ALA A 17 -8.33 12.39 0.77
C ALA A 17 -8.18 11.62 2.10
N SER A 18 -6.96 11.26 2.51
CA SER A 18 -6.73 10.59 3.81
C SER A 18 -7.01 11.48 5.02
N TRP A 19 -6.83 12.80 4.90
CA TRP A 19 -7.22 13.72 5.96
C TRP A 19 -8.74 13.76 6.09
N ASP A 20 -9.46 13.85 4.98
CA ASP A 20 -10.92 13.93 4.96
C ASP A 20 -11.56 12.60 5.38
N LEU A 21 -10.98 11.46 4.99
CA LEU A 21 -11.39 10.12 5.44
C LEU A 21 -11.55 10.02 6.95
N LEU A 22 -10.57 10.49 7.73
CA LEU A 22 -10.65 10.41 9.19
C LEU A 22 -11.69 11.37 9.78
N LYS A 23 -12.14 12.41 9.05
CA LYS A 23 -13.30 13.24 9.43
C LYS A 23 -14.59 12.47 9.18
N TYR A 24 -14.72 11.86 8.00
CA TYR A 24 -15.87 11.02 7.66
C TYR A 24 -16.00 9.81 8.59
N MET A 25 -14.88 9.25 9.07
CA MET A 25 -14.91 8.22 10.11
C MET A 25 -15.56 8.74 11.40
N ALA A 26 -15.22 9.96 11.84
CA ALA A 26 -15.83 10.57 13.02
C ALA A 26 -17.33 10.78 12.85
N GLU A 27 -17.77 11.20 11.67
CA GLU A 27 -19.19 11.33 11.32
C GLU A 27 -19.91 9.98 11.38
N GLY A 28 -19.32 8.93 10.78
CA GLY A 28 -19.86 7.57 10.82
C GLY A 28 -19.95 7.00 12.24
N ILE A 29 -18.93 7.22 13.08
CA ILE A 29 -18.93 6.82 14.49
C ILE A 29 -20.10 7.49 15.23
N LYS A 30 -20.29 8.80 15.07
CA LYS A 30 -21.43 9.53 15.65
C LYS A 30 -22.77 9.00 15.16
N ALA A 31 -22.88 8.74 13.86
CA ALA A 31 -24.11 8.23 13.24
C ALA A 31 -24.52 6.85 13.78
N CYS A 32 -23.56 6.03 14.22
CA CYS A 32 -23.82 4.75 14.88
C CYS A 32 -24.11 4.88 16.39
N GLY A 33 -24.13 6.08 16.97
CA GLY A 33 -24.35 6.32 18.40
C GLY A 33 -23.09 6.21 19.28
N ASP A 34 -21.91 6.12 18.67
CA ASP A 34 -20.62 6.09 19.36
C ASP A 34 -19.98 7.49 19.43
N GLU A 35 -18.97 7.64 20.29
CA GLU A 35 -18.28 8.92 20.53
C GLU A 35 -16.88 8.90 19.90
N PRO A 36 -16.61 9.70 18.84
CA PRO A 36 -15.27 9.80 18.29
C PRO A 36 -14.40 10.73 19.14
N VAL A 37 -13.21 10.27 19.50
CA VAL A 37 -12.19 11.03 20.21
C VAL A 37 -11.01 11.30 19.29
N ILE A 38 -10.83 12.55 18.85
CA ILE A 38 -9.75 12.90 17.94
C ILE A 38 -8.45 13.11 18.75
N VAL A 39 -7.44 12.28 18.49
CA VAL A 39 -6.14 12.33 19.17
C VAL A 39 -5.17 13.16 18.34
N ASN A 40 -4.64 14.23 18.94
CA ASN A 40 -3.60 15.11 18.39
C ASN A 40 -3.94 15.75 17.03
N GLU A 41 -5.14 16.31 16.88
CA GLU A 41 -5.57 16.96 15.64
C GLU A 41 -4.65 18.10 15.18
N ASN A 42 -4.17 18.90 16.14
CA ASN A 42 -3.44 20.14 15.88
C ASN A 42 -1.92 20.04 16.10
N MET A 43 -1.40 18.86 16.43
CA MET A 43 0.02 18.66 16.68
C MET A 43 0.81 18.58 15.36
N GLU A 44 2.00 19.17 15.33
CA GLU A 44 2.89 19.22 14.16
C GLU A 44 4.34 18.84 14.53
N GLY A 45 5.18 18.66 13.51
CA GLY A 45 6.62 18.48 13.69
C GLY A 45 7.07 17.02 13.64
N GLN A 46 8.27 16.72 14.14
CA GLN A 46 8.87 15.38 14.11
C GLN A 46 8.08 14.38 14.97
N TRP A 47 8.30 13.09 14.74
CA TRP A 47 7.68 12.04 15.55
C TRP A 47 8.26 12.06 16.96
N GLN A 48 7.39 12.03 17.96
CA GLN A 48 7.74 11.85 19.36
C GLN A 48 7.23 10.51 19.84
N LYS A 49 8.02 9.86 20.70
CA LYS A 49 7.64 8.58 21.30
C LYS A 49 6.34 8.75 22.09
N ASP A 50 5.45 7.78 21.97
CA ASP A 50 4.18 7.71 22.70
C ASP A 50 3.18 8.84 22.40
N GLU A 51 3.42 9.69 21.38
CA GLU A 51 2.56 10.85 21.09
C GLU A 51 1.10 10.48 20.86
N MET A 52 0.81 9.27 20.37
CA MET A 52 -0.55 8.75 20.14
C MET A 52 -0.82 7.53 21.02
N GLU A 53 -0.89 7.69 22.34
CA GLU A 53 -1.25 6.58 23.24
C GLU A 53 -2.72 6.17 23.06
N PRO A 54 -3.01 4.90 22.75
CA PRO A 54 -4.37 4.40 22.69
C PRO A 54 -4.91 4.08 24.11
N HIS A 55 -6.10 4.57 24.43
CA HIS A 55 -6.78 4.38 25.71
C HIS A 55 -8.14 3.69 25.60
N THR A 56 -8.72 3.64 24.41
CA THR A 56 -10.03 3.04 24.16
C THR A 56 -9.92 1.63 23.57
N LYS A 57 -11.00 0.84 23.59
CA LYS A 57 -10.98 -0.54 23.05
C LYS A 57 -10.76 -0.61 21.54
N ILE A 58 -11.03 0.48 20.82
CA ILE A 58 -10.91 0.56 19.37
C ILE A 58 -10.49 1.96 18.93
N GLY A 59 -9.59 2.04 17.96
CA GLY A 59 -9.24 3.29 17.31
C GLY A 59 -9.00 3.14 15.82
N CYS A 60 -8.77 4.28 15.15
CA CYS A 60 -8.68 4.38 13.70
C CYS A 60 -7.45 5.16 13.27
N MET A 61 -6.80 4.71 12.19
CA MET A 61 -5.64 5.38 11.60
C MET A 61 -5.60 5.27 10.07
N PHE A 62 -4.71 6.04 9.43
CA PHE A 62 -4.41 5.93 8.01
C PHE A 62 -2.95 5.56 7.74
N GLY A 63 -2.77 4.57 6.88
CA GLY A 63 -1.50 4.08 6.34
C GLY A 63 -0.80 3.08 7.25
N TYR A 64 0.38 2.64 6.80
CA TYR A 64 1.20 1.63 7.46
C TYR A 64 2.61 2.15 7.80
N GLY A 65 3.26 1.50 8.76
CA GLY A 65 4.64 1.73 9.17
C GLY A 65 5.42 0.42 9.27
N GLY A 66 6.51 0.29 8.52
CA GLY A 66 7.38 -0.88 8.49
C GLY A 66 8.35 -0.94 9.68
N SER A 67 9.10 -2.04 9.81
CA SER A 67 9.94 -2.26 10.98
C SER A 67 11.29 -1.54 10.98
N LYS A 68 11.77 -1.12 9.81
CA LYS A 68 13.04 -0.41 9.62
C LYS A 68 12.80 1.06 9.28
N GLN A 69 11.78 1.32 8.46
CA GLN A 69 11.38 2.67 8.05
C GLN A 69 10.60 3.42 9.12
N MET A 70 11.30 3.94 10.13
CA MET A 70 10.69 4.69 11.24
C MET A 70 10.56 6.20 10.97
N HIS A 71 10.95 6.69 9.80
CA HIS A 71 10.89 8.11 9.46
C HIS A 71 9.45 8.65 9.30
N HIS A 72 9.23 9.92 9.67
CA HIS A 72 7.98 10.66 9.50
C HIS A 72 6.73 9.93 10.04
N THR A 73 5.66 9.81 9.23
CA THR A 73 4.40 9.17 9.63
C THR A 73 4.51 7.65 9.78
N LYS A 74 5.56 7.01 9.24
CA LYS A 74 5.71 5.55 9.33
C LYS A 74 6.02 5.10 10.76
N GLY A 75 6.96 5.77 11.44
CA GLY A 75 7.28 5.48 12.84
C GLY A 75 6.06 5.63 13.77
N ARG A 76 5.33 6.73 13.62
CA ARG A 76 4.05 7.01 14.28
C ARG A 76 3.05 5.87 14.20
N ARG A 77 2.78 5.39 12.98
CA ARG A 77 1.79 4.35 12.72
C ARG A 77 2.19 3.02 13.34
N ARG A 78 3.47 2.65 13.21
CA ARG A 78 3.98 1.41 13.80
C ARG A 78 3.93 1.47 15.33
N ASP A 79 4.44 2.54 15.91
CA ASP A 79 4.47 2.72 17.36
C ASP A 79 3.06 2.63 17.98
N LEU A 80 2.08 3.30 17.37
CA LEU A 80 0.66 3.19 17.74
C LEU A 80 0.15 1.75 17.68
N VAL A 81 0.34 1.06 16.55
CA VAL A 81 -0.18 -0.32 16.36
C VAL A 81 0.44 -1.30 17.35
N GLU A 82 1.76 -1.21 17.56
CA GLU A 82 2.46 -2.15 18.45
C GLU A 82 2.07 -1.93 19.92
N ARG A 83 1.82 -0.69 20.34
CA ARG A 83 1.28 -0.40 21.68
C ARG A 83 -0.18 -0.84 21.82
N ALA A 84 -1.01 -0.59 20.81
CA ALA A 84 -2.41 -1.03 20.81
C ALA A 84 -2.54 -2.55 20.95
N LYS A 85 -1.76 -3.32 20.18
CA LYS A 85 -1.72 -4.79 20.29
C LYS A 85 -1.38 -5.27 21.69
N LYS A 86 -0.37 -4.68 22.34
CA LYS A 86 0.03 -5.03 23.72
C LYS A 86 -1.09 -4.79 24.74
N LYS A 87 -1.99 -3.85 24.46
CA LYS A 87 -3.14 -3.52 25.30
C LYS A 87 -4.43 -4.26 24.92
N GLY A 88 -4.41 -5.11 23.89
CA GLY A 88 -5.63 -5.73 23.35
C GLY A 88 -6.59 -4.71 22.72
N ILE A 89 -6.09 -3.56 22.27
CA ILE A 89 -6.87 -2.51 21.60
C ILE A 89 -6.87 -2.80 20.10
N TYR A 90 -8.04 -2.72 19.46
CA TYR A 90 -8.16 -2.89 18.02
C TYR A 90 -7.87 -1.59 17.27
N ILE A 91 -7.10 -1.66 16.18
CA ILE A 91 -6.85 -0.49 15.32
C ILE A 91 -7.40 -0.74 13.93
N ILE A 92 -8.48 -0.05 13.56
CA ILE A 92 -8.95 0.03 12.18
C ILE A 92 -7.94 0.85 11.39
N THR A 93 -7.37 0.23 10.35
CA THR A 93 -6.34 0.82 9.51
C THR A 93 -6.88 0.97 8.10
N PHE A 94 -6.99 2.23 7.67
CA PHE A 94 -7.26 2.54 6.28
C PHE A 94 -5.97 2.72 5.50
N ASP A 95 -5.98 2.44 4.21
CA ASP A 95 -4.87 2.75 3.31
C ASP A 95 -5.40 3.01 1.89
N GLY A 96 -4.50 3.40 0.98
CA GLY A 96 -4.79 3.80 -0.41
C GLY A 96 -5.94 3.06 -1.08
N GLY A 97 -6.73 3.80 -1.87
CA GLY A 97 -7.94 3.28 -2.48
C GLY A 97 -7.67 2.26 -3.58
N ILE A 98 -8.55 1.27 -3.64
CA ILE A 98 -8.52 0.21 -4.64
C ILE A 98 -8.95 0.83 -5.97
N LEU A 99 -8.04 0.86 -6.95
CA LEU A 99 -8.29 1.24 -8.35
C LEU A 99 -8.91 2.63 -8.58
N SER A 100 -8.88 3.50 -7.56
CA SER A 100 -9.63 4.77 -7.54
C SER A 100 -8.81 5.92 -6.96
N SER A 101 -7.51 5.71 -6.75
CA SER A 101 -6.60 6.75 -6.27
C SER A 101 -5.17 6.51 -6.69
N PHE A 102 -4.39 7.59 -6.69
CA PHE A 102 -2.95 7.57 -6.90
C PHE A 102 -2.33 8.53 -5.89
N GLY A 103 -1.49 7.99 -5.02
CA GLY A 103 -1.02 8.72 -3.85
C GLY A 103 -2.20 9.05 -2.93
N ASN A 104 -2.46 10.34 -2.71
CA ASN A 104 -3.51 10.84 -1.80
C ASN A 104 -4.57 11.66 -2.54
N THR A 105 -4.75 11.38 -3.83
CA THR A 105 -5.71 12.04 -4.72
C THR A 105 -6.72 10.99 -5.17
N ILE A 106 -7.99 11.26 -4.91
CA ILE A 106 -9.12 10.50 -5.45
C ILE A 106 -9.32 10.92 -6.90
N THR A 107 -9.54 9.94 -7.77
CA THR A 107 -9.72 10.16 -9.21
C THR A 107 -10.95 9.49 -9.79
N ASP A 108 -11.69 8.77 -8.96
CA ASP A 108 -12.94 8.13 -9.33
C ASP A 108 -13.98 8.44 -8.25
N PRO A 109 -15.21 8.84 -8.62
CA PRO A 109 -16.28 9.10 -7.65
C PRO A 109 -16.69 7.84 -6.86
N ASN A 110 -16.48 6.64 -7.41
CA ASN A 110 -16.70 5.36 -6.74
C ASN A 110 -15.47 4.94 -5.92
N HIS A 111 -14.83 5.88 -5.24
CA HIS A 111 -13.63 5.62 -4.45
C HIS A 111 -13.91 4.68 -3.27
N HIS A 112 -13.06 3.68 -3.09
CA HIS A 112 -13.12 2.77 -1.95
C HIS A 112 -11.74 2.60 -1.33
N TRP A 113 -11.63 2.88 -0.03
CA TRP A 113 -10.41 2.67 0.74
C TRP A 113 -10.20 1.19 1.05
N ARG A 114 -8.94 0.77 1.10
CA ARG A 114 -8.59 -0.50 1.74
C ARG A 114 -8.72 -0.34 3.26
N VAL A 115 -9.32 -1.32 3.92
CA VAL A 115 -9.53 -1.33 5.38
C VAL A 115 -9.17 -2.69 5.96
N ALA A 116 -8.48 -2.70 7.10
CA ALA A 116 -8.10 -3.90 7.84
C ALA A 116 -7.83 -3.57 9.31
N LEU A 117 -7.77 -4.57 10.18
CA LEU A 117 -7.25 -4.41 11.54
C LEU A 117 -5.72 -4.47 11.53
N TYR A 118 -5.11 -3.51 12.25
CA TYR A 118 -3.68 -3.30 12.53
C TYR A 118 -2.79 -3.02 11.32
N SER A 119 -2.97 -3.77 10.24
CA SER A 119 -2.10 -3.74 9.09
C SER A 119 -2.93 -3.85 7.82
N PRO A 120 -2.75 -2.97 6.83
CA PRO A 120 -3.40 -3.11 5.52
C PRO A 120 -2.61 -4.07 4.60
N MET A 121 -1.64 -4.80 5.16
CA MET A 121 -0.72 -5.71 4.49
C MET A 121 -1.22 -7.15 4.54
N ASN A 122 -0.45 -8.09 3.97
CA ASN A 122 -0.74 -9.53 4.04
C ASN A 122 -0.80 -10.11 5.47
N ASN A 123 -0.23 -9.44 6.47
CA ASN A 123 -0.33 -9.82 7.88
C ASN A 123 -1.46 -9.10 8.64
N GLY A 124 -2.34 -8.40 7.91
CA GLY A 124 -3.55 -7.78 8.44
C GLY A 124 -4.71 -8.74 8.60
N ASN A 125 -5.68 -8.35 9.44
CA ASN A 125 -6.98 -9.02 9.49
C ASN A 125 -8.02 -8.16 8.75
N PHE A 126 -8.46 -8.61 7.58
CA PHE A 126 -9.43 -7.90 6.74
C PHE A 126 -10.89 -8.20 7.11
N LEU A 127 -11.12 -8.98 8.17
CA LEU A 127 -12.46 -9.45 8.58
C LEU A 127 -13.21 -10.10 7.41
N SER A 128 -12.47 -10.85 6.58
CA SER A 128 -12.95 -11.43 5.32
C SER A 128 -13.32 -12.90 5.43
N ASP A 129 -13.20 -13.50 6.62
CA ASP A 129 -13.59 -14.89 6.84
C ASP A 129 -15.07 -15.08 6.49
N ASN A 130 -15.37 -16.11 5.68
CA ASN A 130 -16.70 -16.42 5.18
C ASN A 130 -17.40 -15.26 4.43
N SER A 131 -16.65 -14.29 3.91
CA SER A 131 -17.24 -13.21 3.12
C SER A 131 -17.74 -13.71 1.77
N PRO A 132 -19.00 -13.40 1.37
CA PRO A 132 -19.49 -13.74 0.04
C PRO A 132 -18.71 -12.98 -1.06
N PRO A 133 -18.77 -13.45 -2.32
CA PRO A 133 -18.07 -12.81 -3.43
C PRO A 133 -18.72 -11.49 -3.88
N ASP A 134 -19.87 -11.11 -3.33
CA ASP A 134 -20.69 -9.96 -3.73
C ASP A 134 -19.91 -8.64 -3.79
N ARG A 135 -19.02 -8.37 -2.82
CA ARG A 135 -18.16 -7.19 -2.81
C ARG A 135 -17.22 -7.19 -4.01
N TRP A 136 -16.61 -8.33 -4.32
CA TRP A 136 -15.72 -8.45 -5.47
C TRP A 136 -16.49 -8.36 -6.80
N GLU A 137 -17.66 -9.00 -6.90
CA GLU A 137 -18.53 -8.90 -8.07
C GLU A 137 -18.99 -7.46 -8.32
N ARG A 138 -19.34 -6.72 -7.26
CA ARG A 138 -19.64 -5.29 -7.31
C ARG A 138 -18.43 -4.51 -7.83
N MET A 139 -17.25 -4.75 -7.29
CA MET A 139 -16.02 -4.08 -7.71
C MET A 139 -15.67 -4.31 -9.17
N LYS A 140 -15.79 -5.54 -9.66
CA LYS A 140 -15.60 -5.84 -11.09
C LYS A 140 -16.53 -5.03 -11.98
N LYS A 141 -17.79 -4.83 -11.57
CA LYS A 141 -18.77 -4.02 -12.31
C LYS A 141 -18.44 -2.53 -12.25
N ILE A 142 -18.12 -2.01 -11.06
CA ILE A 142 -17.79 -0.59 -10.86
C ILE A 142 -16.61 -0.17 -11.73
N TRP A 143 -15.55 -0.98 -11.77
CA TRP A 143 -14.31 -0.64 -12.49
C TRP A 143 -14.13 -1.43 -13.78
N ASN A 144 -15.22 -2.00 -14.33
CA ASN A 144 -15.24 -2.83 -15.54
C ASN A 144 -14.00 -3.73 -15.68
N ILE A 145 -13.71 -4.52 -14.64
CA ILE A 145 -12.51 -5.35 -14.57
C ILE A 145 -12.69 -6.60 -15.42
N ASN A 146 -11.83 -6.77 -16.43
CA ASN A 146 -11.69 -8.04 -17.13
C ASN A 146 -11.02 -9.10 -16.23
N TYR A 147 -11.83 -9.82 -15.45
CA TYR A 147 -11.35 -10.87 -14.56
C TYR A 147 -11.24 -12.21 -15.29
N ALA A 148 -10.07 -12.45 -15.88
CA ALA A 148 -9.76 -13.72 -16.53
C ALA A 148 -9.58 -14.86 -15.50
N PRO A 149 -10.07 -16.08 -15.77
CA PRO A 149 -9.84 -17.22 -14.92
C PRO A 149 -8.34 -17.55 -14.83
N TRP A 150 -7.93 -18.15 -13.71
CA TRP A 150 -6.58 -18.65 -13.56
C TRP A 150 -6.27 -19.69 -14.64
N ARG A 151 -5.12 -19.55 -15.30
CA ARG A 151 -4.65 -20.49 -16.32
C ARG A 151 -3.34 -21.13 -15.90
N LYS A 152 -3.13 -22.40 -16.25
CA LYS A 152 -1.81 -23.02 -16.14
C LYS A 152 -0.86 -22.26 -17.08
N SER A 153 0.26 -21.77 -16.56
CA SER A 153 1.25 -21.08 -17.40
C SER A 153 1.92 -22.05 -18.36
N ASN A 154 2.21 -21.62 -19.59
CA ASN A 154 3.07 -22.40 -20.47
C ASN A 154 4.50 -22.42 -19.87
N PRO A 155 5.14 -23.59 -19.73
CA PRO A 155 6.52 -23.68 -19.23
C PRO A 155 7.54 -22.88 -20.04
N ASN A 156 7.20 -22.46 -21.27
CA ASN A 156 8.04 -21.60 -22.11
C ASN A 156 7.79 -20.10 -21.87
N ASP A 157 6.72 -19.72 -21.17
CA ASP A 157 6.43 -18.31 -20.87
C ASP A 157 7.49 -17.75 -19.91
N PRO A 158 7.88 -16.47 -20.02
CA PRO A 158 8.73 -15.85 -19.01
C PRO A 158 8.04 -15.73 -17.65
N ILE A 159 8.82 -15.54 -16.59
CA ILE A 159 8.34 -15.13 -15.26
C ILE A 159 8.66 -13.65 -15.10
N LEU A 160 7.63 -12.82 -14.87
CA LEU A 160 7.80 -11.38 -14.68
C LEU A 160 7.99 -11.04 -13.20
N PHE A 161 9.05 -10.30 -12.90
CA PHE A 161 9.33 -9.68 -11.61
C PHE A 161 9.20 -8.16 -11.75
N VAL A 162 8.33 -7.56 -10.94
CA VAL A 162 8.18 -6.10 -10.87
C VAL A 162 8.78 -5.63 -9.56
N LEU A 163 9.94 -4.96 -9.63
CA LEU A 163 10.66 -4.51 -8.45
C LEU A 163 9.98 -3.29 -7.82
N GLN A 164 10.15 -3.16 -6.51
CA GLN A 164 9.71 -2.02 -5.71
C GLN A 164 10.95 -1.29 -5.15
N PRO A 165 10.90 0.02 -4.91
CA PRO A 165 12.05 0.73 -4.38
C PRO A 165 12.23 0.47 -2.89
N SER A 166 13.47 0.54 -2.40
CA SER A 166 13.82 0.20 -1.01
C SER A 166 13.14 1.11 0.01
N ASP A 167 12.83 2.35 -0.36
CA ASP A 167 12.11 3.34 0.44
C ASP A 167 10.59 3.12 0.49
N ASN A 168 10.07 2.19 -0.33
CA ASN A 168 8.67 1.78 -0.26
C ASN A 168 8.41 0.96 1.00
N TRP A 169 7.19 1.05 1.52
CA TRP A 169 6.80 0.37 2.75
C TRP A 169 6.87 -1.16 2.64
N SER A 170 6.64 -1.72 1.44
CA SER A 170 6.68 -3.18 1.22
C SER A 170 8.10 -3.73 1.23
N MET A 171 9.07 -2.92 0.80
CA MET A 171 10.48 -3.30 0.80
C MET A 171 11.11 -3.06 2.16
N ASN A 172 10.62 -2.06 2.93
CA ASN A 172 11.08 -1.80 4.29
C ASN A 172 12.62 -1.73 4.37
N GLU A 173 13.22 -0.92 3.49
CA GLU A 173 14.67 -0.72 3.33
C GLU A 173 15.44 -1.92 2.75
N LEU A 174 14.77 -3.00 2.35
CA LEU A 174 15.40 -4.06 1.59
C LEU A 174 15.79 -3.58 0.20
N ASP A 175 17.03 -3.84 -0.19
CA ASP A 175 17.51 -3.56 -1.53
C ASP A 175 16.76 -4.44 -2.56
N PRO A 176 16.19 -3.85 -3.63
CA PRO A 176 15.41 -4.62 -4.61
C PRO A 176 16.23 -5.63 -5.39
N ILE A 177 17.52 -5.40 -5.63
CA ILE A 177 18.38 -6.36 -6.33
C ILE A 177 18.72 -7.52 -5.39
N GLU A 178 19.05 -7.23 -4.12
CA GLU A 178 19.30 -8.29 -3.13
C GLU A 178 18.06 -9.16 -2.90
N TRP A 179 16.88 -8.55 -2.78
CA TRP A 179 15.62 -9.29 -2.75
C TRP A 179 15.46 -10.20 -3.98
N PHE A 180 15.72 -9.67 -5.18
CA PHE A 180 15.61 -10.44 -6.41
C PHE A 180 16.63 -11.59 -6.46
N LYS A 181 17.88 -11.37 -6.03
CA LYS A 181 18.91 -12.41 -5.95
C LYS A 181 18.48 -13.55 -5.03
N ASP A 182 17.85 -13.25 -3.90
CA ASP A 182 17.36 -14.28 -2.97
C ASP A 182 16.19 -15.08 -3.56
N VAL A 183 15.29 -14.42 -4.28
CA VAL A 183 14.22 -15.10 -5.02
C VAL A 183 14.78 -15.94 -6.17
N TYR A 184 15.75 -15.41 -6.90
CA TYR A 184 16.44 -16.09 -7.99
C TYR A 184 17.11 -17.38 -7.51
N LYS A 185 17.87 -17.35 -6.41
CA LYS A 185 18.53 -18.53 -5.83
C LYS A 185 17.54 -19.66 -5.52
N LYS A 186 16.33 -19.32 -5.08
CA LYS A 186 15.28 -20.30 -4.74
C LYS A 186 14.59 -20.85 -5.99
N LEU A 187 14.32 -20.00 -6.98
CA LEU A 187 13.52 -20.39 -8.16
C LEU A 187 14.37 -20.96 -9.29
N ARG A 188 15.57 -20.46 -9.52
CA ARG A 188 16.42 -20.87 -10.65
C ARG A 188 16.67 -22.37 -10.72
N PRO A 189 16.92 -23.12 -9.62
CA PRO A 189 17.06 -24.57 -9.68
C PRO A 189 15.77 -25.33 -10.06
N LEU A 190 14.60 -24.69 -9.89
CA LEU A 190 13.29 -25.30 -10.08
C LEU A 190 12.70 -25.04 -11.47
N THR A 191 13.31 -24.18 -12.27
CA THR A 191 12.79 -23.83 -13.60
C THR A 191 13.90 -23.38 -14.53
N LYS A 192 13.73 -23.58 -15.85
CA LYS A 192 14.59 -23.01 -16.91
C LYS A 192 13.98 -21.78 -17.59
N ARG A 193 12.82 -21.31 -17.12
CA ARG A 193 12.12 -20.14 -17.67
C ARG A 193 12.98 -18.88 -17.67
N LYS A 194 12.80 -18.03 -18.68
CA LYS A 194 13.36 -16.67 -18.71
C LYS A 194 12.72 -15.82 -17.62
N PHE A 195 13.51 -15.06 -16.87
CA PHE A 195 13.02 -14.10 -15.89
C PHE A 195 13.09 -12.71 -16.51
N ILE A 196 11.97 -12.01 -16.57
CA ILE A 196 11.90 -10.62 -16.99
C ILE A 196 11.80 -9.77 -15.73
N VAL A 197 12.71 -8.82 -15.56
CA VAL A 197 12.75 -7.94 -14.39
C VAL A 197 12.46 -6.51 -14.81
N ARG A 198 11.46 -5.88 -14.20
CA ARG A 198 11.07 -4.49 -14.46
C ARG A 198 11.30 -3.65 -13.20
N PRO A 199 12.21 -2.66 -13.23
CA PRO A 199 12.37 -1.72 -12.14
C PRO A 199 11.10 -0.89 -11.90
N HIS A 200 10.93 -0.38 -10.68
CA HIS A 200 9.88 0.58 -10.38
C HIS A 200 10.02 1.83 -11.28
N PRO A 201 8.95 2.38 -11.90
CA PRO A 201 9.05 3.51 -12.84
C PRO A 201 9.81 4.73 -12.31
N ASN A 202 9.61 5.08 -11.03
CA ASN A 202 10.35 6.20 -10.39
C ASN A 202 11.84 5.91 -10.11
N HIS A 203 12.33 4.69 -10.31
CA HIS A 203 13.69 4.25 -9.93
C HIS A 203 14.47 3.61 -11.08
N VAL A 204 13.95 3.70 -12.31
CA VAL A 204 14.58 3.11 -13.49
C VAL A 204 16.01 3.63 -13.72
N ALA A 205 16.22 4.95 -13.60
CA ALA A 205 17.54 5.57 -13.80
C ALA A 205 18.57 5.12 -12.76
N ALA A 206 18.15 4.87 -11.52
CA ALA A 206 19.03 4.32 -10.49
C ALA A 206 19.33 2.84 -10.75
N MET A 207 18.35 2.08 -11.23
CA MET A 207 18.49 0.66 -11.48
C MET A 207 19.34 0.34 -12.71
N GLU A 208 19.30 1.20 -13.73
CA GLU A 208 20.16 1.07 -14.90
C GLU A 208 21.65 1.09 -14.53
N LYS A 209 22.05 1.92 -13.56
CA LYS A 209 23.44 2.01 -13.09
C LYS A 209 23.93 0.75 -12.36
N ARG A 210 23.03 -0.18 -12.08
CA ARG A 210 23.25 -1.40 -11.27
C ARG A 210 22.90 -2.67 -12.05
N LEU A 211 22.82 -2.59 -13.38
CA LEU A 211 22.43 -3.73 -14.24
C LEU A 211 23.37 -4.92 -14.10
N ASP A 212 24.64 -4.66 -13.86
CA ASP A 212 25.71 -5.64 -13.68
C ASP A 212 25.56 -6.46 -12.39
N GLU A 213 24.79 -5.96 -11.41
CA GLU A 213 24.50 -6.68 -10.18
C GLU A 213 23.47 -7.81 -10.35
N PHE A 214 22.71 -7.83 -11.46
CA PHE A 214 21.72 -8.87 -11.69
C PHE A 214 22.38 -10.20 -12.13
N PRO A 215 21.83 -11.36 -11.71
CA PRO A 215 22.23 -12.65 -12.27
C PRO A 215 22.15 -12.64 -13.80
N LYS A 216 23.16 -13.19 -14.48
CA LYS A 216 23.23 -13.19 -15.95
C LYS A 216 22.49 -14.36 -16.61
N ASP A 217 22.24 -15.44 -15.86
CA ASP A 217 21.65 -16.66 -16.40
C ASP A 217 20.12 -16.59 -16.50
N GLY A 218 19.64 -16.41 -17.72
CA GLY A 218 18.22 -16.43 -18.05
C GLY A 218 17.44 -15.25 -17.48
N VAL A 219 18.11 -14.14 -17.14
CA VAL A 219 17.47 -12.90 -16.65
C VAL A 219 17.62 -11.80 -17.70
N GLU A 220 16.51 -11.13 -17.99
CA GLU A 220 16.46 -9.91 -18.80
C GLU A 220 15.89 -8.78 -17.95
N VAL A 221 16.67 -7.73 -17.76
CA VAL A 221 16.20 -6.52 -17.07
C VAL A 221 15.71 -5.52 -18.12
N ILE A 222 14.43 -5.17 -18.07
CA ILE A 222 13.82 -4.21 -18.98
C ILE A 222 13.85 -2.82 -18.34
N ILE A 223 14.75 -1.97 -18.84
CA ILE A 223 14.83 -0.55 -18.48
C ILE A 223 13.76 0.23 -19.25
N GLY A 224 12.75 0.71 -18.54
CA GLY A 224 11.70 1.56 -19.11
C GLY A 224 12.10 3.03 -19.28
N GLN A 225 11.11 3.89 -19.49
CA GLN A 225 11.31 5.34 -19.54
C GLN A 225 11.89 5.86 -18.20
N LYS A 226 12.97 6.63 -18.28
CA LYS A 226 13.71 7.16 -17.10
C LYS A 226 13.19 8.52 -16.64
N PHE A 227 12.82 9.36 -17.58
CA PHE A 227 12.41 10.75 -17.35
C PHE A 227 11.05 10.98 -17.97
N PHE A 228 10.13 11.54 -17.19
CA PHE A 228 8.81 11.95 -17.64
C PHE A 228 8.82 13.46 -17.81
N LYS A 229 8.41 13.98 -18.97
CA LYS A 229 8.27 15.42 -19.23
C LYS A 229 6.84 15.88 -18.97
N GLY A 230 6.68 17.05 -18.34
CA GLY A 230 5.38 17.69 -18.10
C GLY A 230 4.35 16.74 -17.48
N ASP A 231 3.23 16.55 -18.18
CA ASP A 231 2.10 15.73 -17.76
C ASP A 231 2.18 14.26 -18.22
N GLU A 232 3.28 13.80 -18.82
CA GLU A 232 3.46 12.38 -19.20
C GLU A 232 3.22 11.43 -18.02
N LYS A 233 3.61 11.89 -16.82
CA LYS A 233 3.37 11.15 -15.59
C LYS A 233 1.88 11.05 -15.26
N LYS A 234 1.03 11.99 -15.69
CA LYS A 234 -0.44 11.93 -15.51
C LYS A 234 -1.05 10.78 -16.31
N TYR A 235 -0.60 10.53 -17.53
CA TYR A 235 -1.05 9.40 -18.34
C TYR A 235 -0.59 8.04 -17.79
N TYR A 236 0.60 7.99 -17.19
CA TYR A 236 1.02 6.84 -16.37
C TYR A 236 0.24 6.70 -15.05
N ARG A 237 -0.27 7.82 -14.53
CA ARG A 237 -0.98 7.87 -13.25
C ARG A 237 -2.44 7.52 -13.39
N PHE A 238 -3.08 7.78 -14.53
CA PHE A 238 -4.50 7.54 -14.72
C PHE A 238 -4.86 7.43 -16.19
N ASN A 239 -5.03 6.19 -16.64
CA ASN A 239 -6.38 5.71 -16.94
C ASN A 239 -6.38 4.19 -16.78
N TYR A 240 -6.42 3.72 -15.53
CA TYR A 240 -6.42 2.28 -15.24
C TYR A 240 -7.56 1.56 -15.97
N GLN A 241 -8.68 2.27 -16.20
CA GLN A 241 -9.79 1.77 -17.00
C GLN A 241 -9.39 1.50 -18.46
N ASP A 242 -8.70 2.44 -19.12
CA ASP A 242 -8.19 2.21 -20.48
C ASP A 242 -7.15 1.08 -20.51
N ALA A 243 -6.32 0.95 -19.47
CA ALA A 243 -5.33 -0.13 -19.37
C ALA A 243 -5.95 -1.51 -19.07
N LEU A 244 -7.15 -1.56 -18.46
CA LEU A 244 -7.90 -2.79 -18.23
C LEU A 244 -8.80 -3.20 -19.40
N ASN A 245 -9.30 -2.21 -20.13
CA ASN A 245 -10.25 -2.40 -21.22
C ASN A 245 -9.57 -2.70 -22.57
N ASN A 246 -8.27 -2.46 -22.67
CA ASN A 246 -7.40 -2.90 -23.79
C ASN A 246 -6.70 -4.21 -23.46
#